data_AF-A0A1Y2T386-F1
#
_entry.id   AF-A0A1Y2T386-F1
#
_cell.length_a   1.000
_cell.length_b   1.000
_cell.length_c   1.000
_cell.angle_alpha   90.00
_cell.angle_beta   90.00
_cell.angle_gamma   90.00
#
_symmetry.space_group_name_H-M   'P 1'
#
loop_
_entity.id
_entity.type
_entity.pdbx_description
1 polymer ?
#
loop_
_entity_poly.entity_id
_entity_poly.type
_entity_poly.pdbx_seq_one_letter_code
_entity_poly.pdbx_strand_id
1 'polypeptide(L)' 'MQRGTFANIRLRNALADGKEGGYTKYLPTGEIMPIWDAAVKYMETGTPLVVIAGKDYGMGSSRDWAAKGVCSRA' A
#
# COMPACT_ATOMS: atom_id res chain seq x y z
N MET A 1 -2.31 3.89 -13.38
CA MET A 1 -2.53 4.59 -12.10
C MET A 1 -2.36 3.68 -10.87
N GLN A 2 -2.39 2.35 -11.02
CA GLN A 2 -2.19 1.39 -9.91
C GLN A 2 -0.86 1.56 -9.17
N ARG A 3 0.25 1.73 -9.92
CA ARG A 3 1.59 2.04 -9.36
C ARG A 3 1.65 3.32 -8.52
N GLY A 4 0.69 4.23 -8.66
CA GLY A 4 0.59 5.47 -7.87
C GLY A 4 -0.21 5.31 -6.58
N THR A 5 -0.87 4.17 -6.37
CA THR A 5 -1.66 3.89 -5.16
C THR A 5 -0.72 3.77 -3.97
N PHE A 6 -1.00 4.53 -2.90
CA PHE A 6 -0.12 4.66 -1.74
C PHE A 6 1.31 5.17 -2.03
N ALA A 7 1.57 5.77 -3.19
CA ALA A 7 2.89 6.31 -3.53
C ALA A 7 3.15 7.75 -3.02
N ASN A 8 2.33 8.24 -2.08
CA ASN A 8 2.48 9.60 -1.55
C ASN A 8 3.76 9.67 -0.69
N ILE A 9 4.63 10.64 -0.97
CA ILE A 9 5.88 10.87 -0.22
C ILE A 9 5.69 11.16 1.27
N ARG A 10 4.49 11.59 1.69
CA ARG A 10 4.12 11.86 3.08
C ARG A 10 3.37 10.71 3.76
N LEU A 11 3.19 9.58 3.07
CA LEU A 11 2.53 8.43 3.67
C LEU A 11 3.39 7.91 4.83
N ARG A 12 2.74 7.62 5.96
CA ARG A 12 3.37 7.00 7.13
C ARG A 12 2.81 5.61 7.31
N ASN A 13 3.66 4.61 7.13
CA ASN A 13 3.31 3.22 7.32
C ASN A 13 4.00 2.68 8.58
N ALA A 14 3.23 2.18 9.54
CA ALA A 14 3.75 1.60 10.77
C ALA A 14 4.66 0.38 10.52
N LEU A 15 4.47 -0.31 9.39
CA LEU A 15 5.30 -1.46 9.00
C LEU A 15 6.63 -1.06 8.35
N ALA A 16 6.78 0.20 7.93
CA ALA A 16 7.97 0.67 7.20
C ALA A 16 9.11 1.15 8.11
N ASP A 17 9.12 0.74 9.39
CA ASP A 17 10.16 1.04 10.38
C ASP A 17 10.57 2.53 10.42
N GLY A 18 9.58 3.43 10.37
CA GLY A 18 9.79 4.88 10.43
C GLY A 18 10.12 5.54 9.08
N LYS A 19 10.22 4.78 7.99
CA LYS A 19 10.41 5.33 6.64
C LYS A 19 9.12 5.99 6.13
N GLU A 20 9.20 7.28 5.80
CA GLU A 20 8.11 7.99 5.14
C GLU A 20 8.08 7.70 3.62
N GLY A 21 6.89 7.71 3.04
CA GLY A 21 6.64 7.48 1.63
C GLY A 21 5.87 6.19 1.36
N GLY A 22 5.80 5.82 0.08
CA GLY A 22 5.08 4.63 -0.40
C GLY A 22 5.80 3.31 -0.14
N TYR A 23 6.28 3.10 1.08
CA TYR A 23 7.03 1.92 1.50
C TYR A 23 6.21 1.04 2.44
N THR A 24 6.49 -0.26 2.42
CA THR A 24 5.99 -1.24 3.37
C THR A 24 7.03 -2.34 3.59
N LYS A 25 6.84 -3.11 4.67
CA LYS A 25 7.60 -4.32 4.90
C LYS A 25 6.90 -5.50 4.24
N TYR A 26 7.62 -6.23 3.40
CA TYR A 26 7.18 -7.52 2.89
C TYR A 26 7.36 -8.55 3.98
N LEU A 27 6.26 -8.95 4.63
CA LEU A 27 6.30 -9.76 5.86
C LEU A 27 7.06 -11.08 5.72
N PRO A 28 6.99 -11.82 4.59
CA PRO A 28 7.70 -13.09 4.45
C PRO A 28 9.23 -12.98 4.53
N THR A 29 9.83 -11.88 4.07
CA THR A 29 11.30 -11.68 4.11
C THR A 29 11.74 -10.60 5.10
N GLY A 30 10.83 -9.77 5.57
CA GLY A 30 11.13 -8.60 6.42
C GLY A 30 11.72 -7.40 5.65
N GLU A 31 11.84 -7.48 4.33
CA GLU A 31 12.44 -6.44 3.50
C GLU A 31 11.49 -5.23 3.36
N ILE A 32 12.02 -4.00 3.50
CA ILE A 32 11.28 -2.77 3.22
C ILE A 32 11.39 -2.44 1.74
N MET A 33 10.25 -2.41 1.05
CA MET A 33 10.17 -2.15 -0.38
C MET A 33 8.97 -1.25 -0.72
N PRO A 34 8.89 -0.72 -1.95
CA PRO A 34 7.70 0.00 -2.40
C PRO A 34 6.43 -0.84 -2.25
N ILE A 35 5.31 -0.21 -1.90
CA ILE A 35 4.02 -0.89 -1.69
C ILE A 35 3.57 -1.66 -2.94
N TRP A 36 3.83 -1.10 -4.12
CA TRP A 36 3.54 -1.76 -5.39
C TRP A 36 4.28 -3.09 -5.54
N ASP A 37 5.59 -3.10 -5.26
CA ASP A 37 6.42 -4.30 -5.41
C ASP A 37 6.02 -5.38 -4.41
N ALA A 38 5.70 -5.00 -3.18
CA ALA A 38 5.16 -5.92 -2.18
C ALA A 38 3.81 -6.50 -2.64
N ALA A 39 2.91 -5.68 -3.19
CA ALA A 39 1.61 -6.13 -3.67
C ALA A 39 1.72 -7.12 -4.84
N VAL A 40 2.66 -6.90 -5.77
CA VAL A 40 2.95 -7.84 -6.87
C VAL A 40 3.44 -9.17 -6.32
N LYS A 41 4.40 -9.18 -5.38
CA LYS A 41 4.88 -10.42 -4.75
C LYS A 41 3.74 -11.20 -4.08
N TYR A 42 2.87 -10.53 -3.32
CA TYR A 42 1.73 -11.18 -2.68
C TYR A 42 0.70 -11.71 -3.67
N MET A 43 0.56 -11.05 -4.83
CA MET A 43 -0.28 -11.56 -5.90
C MET A 43 0.28 -12.85 -6.50
N GLU A 44 1.58 -12.89 -6.78
CA GLU A 44 2.25 -14.08 -7.31
C GLU A 44 2.10 -15.28 -6.36
N THR A 45 2.10 -15.04 -5.05
CA THR A 45 1.86 -16.06 -4.03
C THR A 45 0.38 -16.31 -3.72
N GLY A 46 -0.55 -15.66 -4.43
CA GLY A 46 -2.00 -15.80 -4.23
C GLY A 46 -2.47 -15.40 -2.82
N THR A 47 -1.70 -14.56 -2.12
CA THR A 47 -1.96 -14.19 -0.73
C THR A 47 -2.90 -12.97 -0.68
N PRO A 48 -4.06 -13.07 0.00
CA PRO A 48 -4.98 -11.96 0.11
C PRO A 48 -4.39 -10.83 0.98
N LEU A 49 -4.70 -9.60 0.63
CA LEU A 49 -4.21 -8.39 1.30
C LEU A 49 -5.33 -7.61 1.97
N VAL A 50 -5.00 -6.96 3.09
CA VAL A 50 -5.88 -6.04 3.81
C VAL A 50 -5.12 -4.77 4.18
N VAL A 51 -5.82 -3.65 4.28
CA VAL A 51 -5.28 -2.38 4.80
C VAL A 51 -5.89 -2.13 6.16
N ILE A 52 -5.04 -1.96 7.18
CA ILE A 52 -5.44 -1.53 8.51
C ILE A 52 -5.14 -0.03 8.60
N ALA A 53 -6.16 0.75 8.92
CA ALA A 53 -6.05 2.20 9.05
C ALA A 53 -6.73 2.69 10.33
N GLY A 54 -6.32 3.90 10.76
CA GLY A 54 -6.90 4.56 11.92
C GLY A 54 -8.22 5.26 11.61
N LYS A 55 -8.55 6.22 12.48
CA LYS A 55 -9.75 7.07 12.32
C LYS A 55 -9.68 7.89 11.02
N ASP A 56 -10.85 8.15 10.43
CA ASP A 56 -11.03 9.01 9.26
C ASP A 56 -10.24 8.55 8.01
N TYR A 57 -10.05 7.23 7.86
CA TYR A 57 -9.46 6.65 6.66
C TYR A 57 -10.30 6.99 5.41
N GLY A 58 -9.65 7.56 4.40
CA GLY A 58 -10.32 8.00 3.17
C GLY A 58 -10.95 9.38 3.23
N MET A 59 -10.72 10.16 4.31
CA MET A 59 -11.15 11.55 4.38
C MET A 59 -10.49 12.42 3.28
N GLY A 60 -11.28 13.32 2.69
CA GLY A 60 -10.83 14.29 1.70
C GLY A 60 -11.69 14.28 0.44
N SER A 61 -11.20 14.90 -0.64
CA SER A 61 -11.89 14.90 -1.93
C SER A 61 -11.95 13.48 -2.52
N SER A 62 -13.11 13.16 -3.10
CA SER A 62 -13.33 11.92 -3.84
C SER A 62 -12.36 11.82 -5.03
N ARG A 63 -11.76 10.65 -5.21
CA ARG A 63 -10.82 10.36 -6.28
C ARG A 63 -11.09 8.96 -6.80
N ASP A 64 -11.35 8.83 -8.11
CA ASP A 64 -11.64 7.56 -8.79
C ASP A 64 -10.70 6.41 -8.40
N TRP A 65 -9.43 6.72 -8.24
CA TRP A 65 -8.38 5.73 -8.00
C TRP A 65 -8.12 5.41 -6.53
N ALA A 66 -8.74 6.13 -5.59
CA ALA A 66 -8.62 5.81 -4.17
C ALA A 66 -9.21 4.44 -3.82
N ALA A 67 -10.28 4.03 -4.51
CA ALA A 67 -10.84 2.69 -4.40
C ALA A 67 -10.30 1.73 -5.47
N LYS A 68 -10.30 2.15 -6.75
CA LYS A 68 -9.87 1.29 -7.87
C LYS A 68 -8.43 0.81 -7.71
N GLY A 69 -7.52 1.67 -7.25
CA GLY A 69 -6.11 1.32 -7.08
C GLY A 69 -5.86 0.22 -6.04
N VAL A 70 -6.75 0.09 -5.04
CA VAL A 70 -6.67 -0.91 -3.97
C VAL A 70 -7.31 -2.23 -4.42
N CYS A 71 -8.45 -2.15 -5.12
CA CYS A 71 -9.20 -3.34 -5.56
C CYS A 71 -8.69 -3.95 -6.86
N SER A 72 -7.96 -3.17 -7.66
CA SER A 72 -7.42 -3.65 -8.91
C SER A 72 -6.39 -4.72 -8.64
N ARG A 73 -6.56 -5.88 -9.27
CA ARG A 73 -5.47 -6.85 -9.40
C ARG A 73 -4.30 -6.11 -10.08
N ALA A 74 -3.19 -5.98 -9.35
CA ALA A 74 -1.90 -5.56 -9.91
C ALA A 74 -1.54 -6.37 -11.17
#